data_AF-A0A523WF20-F1
#
_entry.id   AF-A0A523WF20-F1
#
_cell.length_a   1.000
_cell.length_b   1.000
_cell.length_c   1.000
_cell.angle_alpha   90.00
_cell.angle_beta   90.00
_cell.angle_gamma   90.00
#
_symmetry.space_group_name_H-M   'P 1'
#
loop_
_entity.id
_entity.type
_entity.pdbx_description
1 polymer ?
#
loop_
_entity_poly.entity_id
_entity_poly.type
_entity_poly.pdbx_seq_one_letter_code
_entity_poly.pdbx_strand_id
1 'polypeptide(L)'
;MFKKKSITKPKEIKKTKEIKLKYDKPKILLIDMPEEATNSLLNQGYNVSTGSFGNPYKVTQSDSYEPVISNGKLPNVTEQEIIIIDLEEPEILKEPKGEKHTSDGDDDWWASCNRGIIDPRPRTMAYARQHFNRILDHGGLFVVFAKSREIQKMKFGKITHYGLEGRDINYDNWSFLTYLNDKHVEIKYDIGSEIFVIGKKDILSVLLDKYTKDTKFYCTLKDSFRIEEKNWIPLLKNKYNSIISAAIAYEYEKDKNSFILIFPQFDNKTDFILELFQLLPSFASHLFPYYEGNLWLHKTEYELPKIIEFEEERKKTRQECDDKIKEIDIKIEKEKEGNKFWYDLIRETGDTLVQAVIKALQILGFEQVVDVDDKIKTNGSGGSLREDIQIKDKSPILIVDVKGITGLPSDAEATQAYKHATIRMKEWERTDINSLTIINHQRNIPPLDRENNMPYRQELLDGASQIDSGLMTSWDLYRLFCIGSA
;
A
#
# COMPACT_ATOMS: atom_id res chain seq x y z
N MET A 1 -57.77 59.64 -31.74
CA MET A 1 -56.88 58.88 -32.68
C MET A 1 -55.74 58.27 -31.89
N PHE A 2 -55.90 56.99 -31.50
CA PHE A 2 -54.95 56.27 -30.65
C PHE A 2 -53.98 55.47 -31.52
N LYS A 3 -52.66 55.71 -31.37
CA LYS A 3 -51.61 54.92 -32.02
C LYS A 3 -51.46 53.57 -31.30
N LYS A 4 -51.67 52.48 -32.05
CA LYS A 4 -51.44 51.09 -31.66
C LYS A 4 -49.95 50.87 -31.32
N LYS A 5 -49.65 50.42 -30.09
CA LYS A 5 -48.39 49.74 -29.76
C LYS A 5 -48.51 48.28 -30.21
N SER A 6 -47.56 47.82 -31.01
CA SER A 6 -47.42 46.42 -31.41
C SER A 6 -47.05 45.56 -30.21
N ILE A 7 -47.91 44.61 -29.88
CA ILE A 7 -47.66 43.58 -28.88
C ILE A 7 -46.76 42.52 -29.53
N THR A 8 -45.49 42.49 -29.14
CA THR A 8 -44.58 41.38 -29.41
C THR A 8 -45.05 40.15 -28.63
N LYS A 9 -45.41 39.08 -29.35
CA LYS A 9 -45.76 37.77 -28.78
C LYS A 9 -44.61 37.25 -27.91
N PRO A 10 -44.89 36.66 -26.73
CA PRO A 10 -43.86 35.98 -25.96
C PRO A 10 -43.38 34.74 -26.72
N LYS A 11 -42.06 34.60 -26.87
CA LYS A 11 -41.40 33.38 -27.36
C LYS A 11 -41.82 32.20 -26.49
N GLU A 12 -42.24 31.13 -27.15
CA GLU A 12 -42.62 29.86 -26.52
C GLU A 12 -41.56 29.37 -25.54
N ILE A 13 -42.04 29.13 -24.32
CA ILE A 13 -41.34 28.44 -23.25
C ILE A 13 -41.07 27.01 -23.73
N LYS A 14 -39.79 26.63 -23.85
CA LYS A 14 -39.40 25.22 -24.01
C LYS A 14 -39.98 24.44 -22.82
N LYS A 15 -40.96 23.58 -23.09
CA LYS A 15 -41.51 22.62 -22.12
C LYS A 15 -40.37 21.77 -21.56
N THR A 16 -40.02 21.98 -20.30
CA THR A 16 -39.19 21.07 -19.52
C THR A 16 -39.95 19.75 -19.40
N LYS A 17 -39.38 18.67 -19.94
CA LYS A 17 -39.90 17.31 -19.73
C LYS A 17 -39.91 17.05 -18.22
N GLU A 18 -41.06 16.73 -17.62
CA GLU A 18 -41.10 16.24 -16.24
C GLU A 18 -40.31 14.94 -16.18
N ILE A 19 -39.14 14.98 -15.52
CA ILE A 19 -38.33 13.79 -15.27
C ILE A 19 -39.01 13.02 -14.14
N LYS A 20 -39.60 11.86 -14.48
CA LYS A 20 -40.22 10.98 -13.49
C LYS A 20 -39.15 10.10 -12.85
N LEU A 21 -38.97 10.23 -11.53
CA LEU A 21 -38.08 9.39 -10.74
C LEU A 21 -38.48 7.91 -10.89
N LYS A 22 -37.53 7.06 -11.28
CA LYS A 22 -37.74 5.61 -11.50
C LYS A 22 -37.29 4.79 -10.30
N TYR A 23 -36.14 5.14 -9.73
CA TYR A 23 -35.54 4.45 -8.59
C TYR A 23 -35.41 5.42 -7.43
N ASP A 24 -36.12 5.14 -6.33
CA ASP A 24 -36.03 5.97 -5.11
C ASP A 24 -34.70 5.76 -4.36
N LYS A 25 -34.10 4.57 -4.52
CA LYS A 25 -32.76 4.20 -4.04
C LYS A 25 -31.90 3.62 -5.16
N PRO A 26 -30.57 3.80 -5.11
CA PRO A 26 -29.84 4.60 -4.10
C PRO A 26 -30.02 6.10 -4.33
N LYS A 27 -29.94 6.87 -3.24
CA LYS A 27 -29.73 8.33 -3.26
C LYS A 27 -28.26 8.60 -3.55
N ILE A 28 -28.04 9.39 -4.59
CA ILE A 28 -26.70 9.66 -5.14
C ILE A 28 -26.41 11.15 -4.96
N LEU A 29 -25.23 11.46 -4.44
CA LEU A 29 -24.71 12.82 -4.39
C LEU A 29 -23.52 12.95 -5.32
N LEU A 30 -23.66 13.79 -6.34
CA LEU A 30 -22.58 14.19 -7.23
C LEU A 30 -21.96 15.49 -6.73
N ILE A 31 -20.66 15.47 -6.44
CA ILE A 31 -19.92 16.60 -5.89
C ILE A 31 -18.90 17.07 -6.91
N ASP A 32 -19.01 18.33 -7.30
CA ASP A 32 -18.12 18.99 -8.27
C ASP A 32 -18.07 18.31 -9.66
N MET A 33 -19.06 17.46 -9.97
CA MET A 33 -19.23 16.81 -11.28
C MET A 33 -19.88 17.76 -12.32
N PRO A 34 -19.65 17.55 -13.63
CA PRO A 34 -20.34 18.30 -14.68
C PRO A 34 -21.87 18.15 -14.61
N GLU A 35 -22.61 19.22 -14.94
CA GLU A 35 -24.08 19.20 -14.98
C GLU A 35 -24.64 18.13 -15.92
N GLU A 36 -23.90 17.80 -16.98
CA GLU A 36 -24.26 16.74 -17.93
C GLU A 36 -24.41 15.38 -17.24
N ALA A 37 -23.52 15.02 -16.32
CA ALA A 37 -23.59 13.77 -15.57
C ALA A 37 -24.87 13.68 -14.72
N THR A 38 -25.24 14.79 -14.09
CA THR A 38 -26.48 14.91 -13.30
C THR A 38 -27.70 14.69 -14.19
N ASN A 39 -27.79 15.41 -15.30
CA ASN A 39 -28.91 15.31 -16.23
C ASN A 39 -29.04 13.90 -16.81
N SER A 40 -27.91 13.29 -17.16
CA SER A 40 -27.87 11.93 -17.71
C SER A 40 -28.38 10.88 -16.71
N LEU A 41 -27.95 10.92 -15.45
CA LEU A 41 -28.43 10.00 -14.43
C LEU A 41 -29.90 10.25 -14.06
N LEU A 42 -30.34 11.51 -13.98
CA LEU A 42 -31.75 11.85 -13.79
C LEU A 42 -32.63 11.31 -14.93
N ASN A 43 -32.15 11.40 -16.18
CA ASN A 43 -32.85 10.86 -17.35
C ASN A 43 -32.94 9.32 -17.33
N GLN A 44 -31.98 8.63 -16.69
CA GLN A 44 -32.06 7.19 -16.42
C GLN A 44 -32.98 6.85 -15.24
N GLY A 45 -33.48 7.88 -14.53
CA GLY A 45 -34.46 7.77 -13.45
C GLY A 45 -33.86 7.55 -12.06
N TYR A 46 -32.56 7.80 -11.87
CA TYR A 46 -31.90 7.70 -10.57
C TYR A 46 -32.22 8.90 -9.66
N ASN A 47 -32.15 8.68 -8.35
CA ASN A 47 -32.35 9.72 -7.33
C ASN A 47 -31.04 10.48 -7.09
N VAL A 48 -30.84 11.57 -7.84
CA VAL A 48 -29.57 12.32 -7.85
C VAL A 48 -29.74 13.71 -7.25
N SER A 49 -28.80 14.06 -6.39
CA SER A 49 -28.58 15.41 -5.87
C SER A 49 -27.18 15.91 -6.24
N THR A 50 -27.01 17.22 -6.31
CA THR A 50 -25.72 17.86 -6.65
C THR A 50 -25.21 18.68 -5.47
N GLY A 51 -23.89 18.66 -5.28
CA GLY A 51 -23.20 19.46 -4.29
C GLY A 51 -21.87 19.97 -4.82
N SER A 52 -21.22 20.82 -4.03
CA SER A 52 -19.88 21.31 -4.31
C SER A 52 -19.11 21.47 -3.00
N PHE A 53 -17.82 21.15 -3.00
CA PHE A 53 -16.95 21.51 -1.88
C PHE A 53 -16.63 23.00 -1.85
N GLY A 54 -16.86 23.72 -2.94
CA GLY A 54 -16.63 25.14 -3.10
C GLY A 54 -15.58 25.47 -4.15
N ASN A 55 -15.37 26.76 -4.36
CA ASN A 55 -14.40 27.29 -5.31
C ASN A 55 -13.29 28.04 -4.56
N PRO A 56 -12.01 27.84 -4.91
CA PRO A 56 -10.93 28.72 -4.50
C PRO A 56 -11.19 30.16 -4.93
N TYR A 57 -10.58 31.11 -4.23
CA TYR A 57 -10.69 32.53 -4.55
C TYR A 57 -9.35 33.25 -4.38
N LYS A 58 -9.18 34.33 -5.15
CA LYS A 58 -7.99 35.17 -5.07
C LYS A 58 -7.97 36.01 -3.81
N VAL A 59 -6.78 36.17 -3.24
CA VAL A 59 -6.47 37.08 -2.12
C VAL A 59 -5.19 37.85 -2.43
N THR A 60 -4.94 38.92 -1.68
CA THR A 60 -3.69 39.67 -1.85
C THR A 60 -2.52 38.82 -1.36
N GLN A 61 -1.57 38.53 -2.25
CA GLN A 61 -0.40 37.72 -1.90
C GLN A 61 0.41 38.41 -0.80
N SER A 62 0.55 37.75 0.34
CA SER A 62 1.29 38.26 1.50
C SER A 62 1.62 37.14 2.49
N ASP A 63 2.47 37.43 3.48
CA ASP A 63 2.81 36.49 4.55
C ASP A 63 1.73 36.40 5.66
N SER A 64 0.61 37.11 5.48
CA SER A 64 -0.50 37.11 6.43
C SER A 64 -1.35 35.86 6.31
N TYR A 65 -2.33 35.78 7.22
CA TYR A 65 -3.39 34.78 7.18
C TYR A 65 -4.73 35.50 7.08
N GLU A 66 -5.62 34.96 6.27
CA GLU A 66 -7.01 35.42 6.14
C GLU A 66 -7.98 34.29 6.53
N PRO A 67 -9.19 34.62 7.00
CA PRO A 67 -10.18 33.61 7.34
C PRO A 67 -10.60 32.84 6.09
N VAL A 68 -10.80 31.52 6.24
CA VAL A 68 -11.24 30.65 5.16
C VAL A 68 -12.75 30.79 4.99
N ILE A 69 -13.18 31.48 3.95
CA ILE A 69 -14.60 31.69 3.65
C ILE A 69 -15.09 30.53 2.77
N SER A 70 -15.76 29.56 3.39
CA SER A 70 -16.39 28.45 2.66
C SER A 70 -17.61 28.91 1.85
N ASN A 71 -17.63 28.46 0.60
CA ASN A 71 -18.71 28.65 -0.37
C ASN A 71 -19.26 27.31 -0.90
N GLY A 72 -18.85 26.19 -0.30
CA GLY A 72 -19.34 24.86 -0.63
C GLY A 72 -20.75 24.62 -0.09
N LYS A 73 -21.51 23.78 -0.78
CA LYS A 73 -22.85 23.38 -0.38
C LYS A 73 -23.06 21.90 -0.69
N LEU A 74 -23.34 21.13 0.35
CA LEU A 74 -23.59 19.69 0.25
C LEU A 74 -24.99 19.37 0.78
N PRO A 75 -26.00 19.22 -0.10
CA PRO A 75 -27.37 18.95 0.35
C PRO A 75 -27.52 17.51 0.83
N ASN A 76 -28.26 17.32 1.93
CA ASN A 76 -28.77 16.03 2.40
C ASN A 76 -27.71 14.90 2.50
N VAL A 77 -26.47 15.24 2.85
CA VAL A 77 -25.34 14.28 2.90
C VAL A 77 -25.66 13.05 3.75
N THR A 78 -26.37 13.23 4.86
CA THR A 78 -26.66 12.15 5.83
C THR A 78 -27.59 11.06 5.31
N GLU A 79 -28.25 11.29 4.16
CA GLU A 79 -29.21 10.36 3.57
C GLU A 79 -28.71 9.69 2.28
N GLN A 80 -27.48 9.96 1.85
CA GLN A 80 -26.94 9.45 0.59
C GLN A 80 -26.32 8.06 0.79
N GLU A 81 -26.40 7.21 -0.23
CA GLU A 81 -25.75 5.89 -0.24
C GLU A 81 -24.57 5.81 -1.22
N ILE A 82 -24.61 6.61 -2.30
CA ILE A 82 -23.52 6.70 -3.28
C ILE A 82 -23.02 8.14 -3.36
N ILE A 83 -21.72 8.32 -3.19
CA ILE A 83 -21.06 9.63 -3.30
C ILE A 83 -20.08 9.59 -4.47
N ILE A 84 -20.24 10.49 -5.44
CA ILE A 84 -19.32 10.64 -6.57
C ILE A 84 -18.65 12.00 -6.47
N ILE A 85 -17.32 12.01 -6.46
CA ILE A 85 -16.50 13.21 -6.23
C ILE A 85 -15.57 13.41 -7.41
N ASP A 86 -15.57 14.62 -7.96
CA ASP A 86 -14.54 15.08 -8.87
C ASP A 86 -13.55 15.98 -8.13
N LEU A 87 -12.26 15.61 -8.11
CA LEU A 87 -11.21 16.45 -7.51
C LEU A 87 -10.57 17.41 -8.52
N GLU A 88 -11.09 17.49 -9.75
CA GLU A 88 -10.67 18.50 -10.73
C GLU A 88 -10.69 19.92 -10.13
N GLU A 89 -9.72 20.75 -10.52
CA GLU A 89 -9.64 22.12 -10.02
C GLU A 89 -10.79 22.96 -10.58
N PRO A 90 -11.66 23.52 -9.72
CA PRO A 90 -12.75 24.34 -10.19
C PRO A 90 -12.26 25.76 -10.51
N GLU A 91 -13.12 26.58 -11.11
CA GLU A 91 -12.81 27.97 -11.40
C GLU A 91 -12.39 28.74 -10.14
N ILE A 92 -11.29 29.49 -10.23
CA ILE A 92 -10.82 30.38 -9.17
C ILE A 92 -11.61 31.70 -9.25
N LEU A 93 -12.36 32.00 -8.20
CA LEU A 93 -13.13 33.22 -8.08
C LEU A 93 -12.23 34.45 -7.89
N LYS A 94 -12.72 35.60 -8.34
CA LYS A 94 -12.00 36.88 -8.13
C LYS A 94 -11.93 37.28 -6.65
N GLU A 95 -12.96 36.94 -5.89
CA GLU A 95 -13.15 37.32 -4.48
C GLU A 95 -13.95 36.22 -3.76
N PRO A 96 -13.86 36.11 -2.42
CA PRO A 96 -14.65 35.16 -1.66
C PRO A 96 -16.16 35.42 -1.78
N LYS A 97 -16.96 34.35 -1.70
CA LYS A 97 -18.43 34.44 -1.65
C LYS A 97 -18.92 34.14 -0.24
N GLY A 98 -19.23 35.20 0.51
CA GLY A 98 -19.73 35.10 1.88
C GLY A 98 -18.85 35.84 2.87
N GLU A 99 -19.02 35.54 4.15
CA GLU A 99 -18.35 36.19 5.26
C GLU A 99 -17.64 35.16 6.15
N LYS A 100 -16.86 35.65 7.12
CA LYS A 100 -16.29 34.81 8.18
C LYS A 100 -17.42 34.01 8.87
N HIS A 101 -17.16 32.75 9.19
CA HIS A 101 -18.19 31.86 9.73
C HIS A 101 -18.49 32.13 11.21
N THR A 102 -17.53 32.69 11.93
CA THR A 102 -17.64 33.05 13.35
C THR A 102 -17.41 34.54 13.55
N SER A 103 -17.74 35.05 14.73
CA SER A 103 -17.47 36.45 15.08
C SER A 103 -15.96 36.72 15.11
N ASP A 104 -15.52 37.97 14.95
CA ASP A 104 -14.09 38.31 14.81
C ASP A 104 -13.20 37.77 15.94
N GLY A 105 -13.72 37.74 17.17
CA GLY A 105 -12.99 37.27 18.36
C GLY A 105 -13.02 35.75 18.61
N ASP A 106 -13.79 35.00 17.81
CA ASP A 106 -13.92 33.55 17.95
C ASP A 106 -12.93 32.81 17.05
N ASP A 107 -12.60 31.59 17.47
CA ASP A 107 -11.76 30.68 16.70
C ASP A 107 -12.43 30.34 15.36
N ASP A 108 -11.63 30.36 14.30
CA ASP A 108 -12.04 29.98 12.95
C ASP A 108 -10.86 29.33 12.19
N TRP A 109 -11.11 28.91 10.96
CA TRP A 109 -10.10 28.46 10.03
C TRP A 109 -9.45 29.65 9.34
N TRP A 110 -8.13 29.65 9.32
CA TRP A 110 -7.30 30.67 8.69
C TRP A 110 -6.35 30.01 7.70
N ALA A 111 -6.14 30.63 6.54
CA ALA A 111 -5.23 30.15 5.51
C ALA A 111 -4.17 31.19 5.20
N SER A 112 -2.96 30.72 4.90
CA SER A 112 -1.87 31.61 4.49
C SER A 112 -2.15 32.22 3.11
N CYS A 113 -1.95 33.53 2.98
CA CYS A 113 -2.12 34.25 1.73
C CYS A 113 -0.88 34.17 0.81
N ASN A 114 0.12 33.35 1.14
CA ASN A 114 1.43 33.34 0.48
C ASN A 114 1.40 32.96 -1.01
N ARG A 115 0.34 32.29 -1.46
CA ARG A 115 0.11 31.90 -2.88
C ARG A 115 -0.86 32.84 -3.60
N GLY A 116 -1.43 33.84 -2.92
CA GLY A 116 -2.46 34.73 -3.48
C GLY A 116 -3.79 34.04 -3.81
N ILE A 117 -3.99 32.81 -3.34
CA ILE A 117 -5.20 32.01 -3.51
C ILE A 117 -5.48 31.31 -2.18
N ILE A 118 -6.73 31.30 -1.76
CA ILE A 118 -7.23 30.45 -0.67
C ILE A 118 -8.18 29.41 -1.26
N ASP A 119 -7.91 28.15 -0.97
CA ASP A 119 -8.82 27.03 -1.25
C ASP A 119 -9.68 26.72 -0.02
N PRO A 120 -11.00 26.95 -0.06
CA PRO A 120 -11.89 26.64 1.04
C PRO A 120 -12.39 25.18 1.06
N ARG A 121 -12.15 24.40 0.01
CA ARG A 121 -12.67 23.02 -0.11
C ARG A 121 -12.27 22.11 1.04
N PRO A 122 -11.01 22.12 1.54
CA PRO A 122 -10.62 21.27 2.67
C PRO A 122 -11.46 21.50 3.93
N ARG A 123 -11.95 22.73 4.15
CA ARG A 123 -12.85 23.05 5.27
C ARG A 123 -14.21 22.39 5.10
N THR A 124 -14.81 22.47 3.92
CA THR A 124 -16.09 21.80 3.59
C THR A 124 -15.95 20.28 3.67
N MET A 125 -14.85 19.73 3.15
CA MET A 125 -14.53 18.30 3.20
C MET A 125 -14.36 17.81 4.65
N ALA A 126 -13.64 18.56 5.49
CA ALA A 126 -13.46 18.23 6.89
C ALA A 126 -14.80 18.20 7.66
N TYR A 127 -15.70 19.13 7.35
CA TYR A 127 -17.05 19.16 7.93
C TYR A 127 -17.88 17.94 7.50
N ALA A 128 -17.83 17.56 6.22
CA ALA A 128 -18.56 16.41 5.69
C ALA A 128 -17.98 15.05 6.13
N ARG A 129 -16.70 15.01 6.54
CA ARG A 129 -15.95 13.77 6.77
C ARG A 129 -16.63 12.79 7.72
N GLN A 130 -17.22 13.27 8.83
CA GLN A 130 -17.90 12.37 9.77
C GLN A 130 -19.12 11.70 9.13
N HIS A 131 -19.86 12.42 8.30
CA HIS A 131 -21.01 11.88 7.60
C HIS A 131 -20.59 10.89 6.51
N PHE A 132 -19.55 11.22 5.74
CA PHE A 132 -19.01 10.30 4.72
C PHE A 132 -18.44 9.02 5.32
N ASN A 133 -17.73 9.10 6.44
CA ASN A 133 -17.30 7.89 7.16
C ASN A 133 -18.51 7.06 7.59
N ARG A 134 -19.59 7.68 8.12
CA ARG A 134 -20.81 6.96 8.47
C ARG A 134 -21.42 6.24 7.26
N ILE A 135 -21.47 6.87 6.10
CA ILE A 135 -21.96 6.25 4.86
C ILE A 135 -21.10 5.04 4.50
N LEU A 136 -19.77 5.20 4.54
CA LEU A 136 -18.83 4.11 4.28
C LEU A 136 -18.98 2.96 5.29
N ASP A 137 -19.16 3.25 6.58
CA ASP A 137 -19.36 2.23 7.63
C ASP A 137 -20.67 1.45 7.48
N HIS A 138 -21.62 1.95 6.69
CA HIS A 138 -22.97 1.35 6.52
C HIS A 138 -23.21 0.81 5.10
N GLY A 139 -22.16 0.40 4.40
CA GLY A 139 -22.28 -0.23 3.07
C GLY A 139 -22.25 0.74 1.90
N GLY A 140 -21.90 2.01 2.12
CA GLY A 140 -21.89 3.03 1.07
C GLY A 140 -20.80 2.84 0.01
N LEU A 141 -20.99 3.51 -1.12
CA LEU A 141 -20.06 3.49 -2.25
C LEU A 141 -19.52 4.90 -2.53
N PHE A 142 -18.20 5.01 -2.65
CA PHE A 142 -17.53 6.24 -3.06
C PHE A 142 -16.89 6.03 -4.43
N VAL A 143 -17.09 6.97 -5.34
CA VAL A 143 -16.40 7.05 -6.63
C VAL A 143 -15.65 8.37 -6.66
N VAL A 144 -14.33 8.33 -6.85
CA VAL A 144 -13.45 9.50 -6.77
C VAL A 144 -12.65 9.62 -8.07
N PHE A 145 -12.84 10.72 -8.79
CA PHE A 145 -11.94 11.12 -9.88
C PHE A 145 -10.77 11.90 -9.29
N ALA A 146 -9.60 11.29 -9.32
CA ALA A 146 -8.44 11.66 -8.54
C ALA A 146 -7.65 12.84 -9.14
N LYS A 147 -7.14 13.69 -8.26
CA LYS A 147 -6.09 14.68 -8.57
C LYS A 147 -4.96 14.56 -7.55
N SER A 148 -3.85 15.25 -7.82
CA SER A 148 -2.78 15.44 -6.85
C SER A 148 -3.30 15.93 -5.51
N ARG A 149 -2.61 15.53 -4.43
CA ARG A 149 -2.90 16.02 -3.10
C ARG A 149 -2.39 17.46 -2.98
N GLU A 150 -3.31 18.39 -2.75
CA GLU A 150 -3.03 19.81 -2.62
C GLU A 150 -3.01 20.23 -1.16
N ILE A 151 -1.88 20.78 -0.71
CA ILE A 151 -1.66 21.19 0.67
C ILE A 151 -1.57 22.72 0.75
N GLN A 152 -2.34 23.29 1.68
CA GLN A 152 -2.34 24.70 2.04
C GLN A 152 -2.01 24.85 3.53
N LYS A 153 -1.21 25.85 3.87
CA LYS A 153 -0.91 26.16 5.28
C LYS A 153 -2.15 26.75 5.94
N MET A 154 -2.69 26.04 6.94
CA MET A 154 -3.91 26.43 7.63
C MET A 154 -3.75 26.37 9.15
N LYS A 155 -4.47 27.25 9.84
CA LYS A 155 -4.54 27.32 11.30
C LYS A 155 -5.99 27.32 11.77
N PHE A 156 -6.21 26.76 12.94
CA PHE A 156 -7.45 26.94 13.71
C PHE A 156 -7.17 27.84 14.91
N GLY A 157 -7.82 29.00 14.97
CA GLY A 157 -7.59 30.01 16.01
C GLY A 157 -8.22 31.35 15.68
N LYS A 158 -7.76 32.41 16.34
CA LYS A 158 -8.38 33.75 16.30
C LYS A 158 -7.36 34.87 16.22
N ILE A 159 -7.81 36.04 15.77
CA ILE A 159 -7.00 37.25 15.83
C ILE A 159 -7.00 37.78 17.26
N THR A 160 -5.81 38.04 17.78
CA THR A 160 -5.57 38.74 19.04
C THR A 160 -4.86 40.07 18.77
N HIS A 161 -4.64 40.87 19.82
CA HIS A 161 -3.85 42.10 19.71
C HIS A 161 -2.40 41.85 19.22
N TYR A 162 -1.88 40.64 19.41
CA TYR A 162 -0.53 40.24 19.00
C TYR A 162 -0.48 39.51 17.64
N GLY A 163 -1.62 39.41 16.95
CA GLY A 163 -1.76 38.69 15.67
C GLY A 163 -2.56 37.39 15.80
N LEU A 164 -2.48 36.54 14.77
CA LEU A 164 -3.18 35.26 14.73
C LEU A 164 -2.56 34.27 15.73
N GLU A 165 -3.32 33.92 16.76
CA GLU A 165 -3.00 32.85 17.70
C GLU A 165 -3.83 31.61 17.35
N GLY A 166 -3.19 30.46 17.25
CA GLY A 166 -3.88 29.22 16.88
C GLY A 166 -2.93 28.06 16.62
N ARG A 167 -3.51 26.87 16.46
CA ARG A 167 -2.78 25.65 16.12
C ARG A 167 -2.79 25.39 14.62
N ASP A 168 -1.72 24.81 14.09
CA ASP A 168 -1.70 24.34 12.72
C ASP A 168 -2.68 23.18 12.54
N ILE A 169 -3.36 23.16 11.38
CA ILE A 169 -4.27 22.08 10.99
C ILE A 169 -3.88 21.56 9.61
N ASN A 170 -3.95 20.25 9.45
CA ASN A 170 -3.54 19.56 8.22
C ASN A 170 -4.78 18.94 7.57
N TYR A 171 -5.41 19.70 6.69
CA TYR A 171 -6.50 19.25 5.83
C TYR A 171 -6.16 19.58 4.38
N ASP A 172 -6.57 18.72 3.47
CA ASP A 172 -6.27 18.78 2.04
C ASP A 172 -7.51 18.40 1.21
N ASN A 173 -7.38 18.38 -0.11
CA ASN A 173 -8.44 17.99 -1.04
C ASN A 173 -8.82 16.49 -0.98
N TRP A 174 -8.16 15.68 -0.15
CA TRP A 174 -8.49 14.27 0.10
C TRP A 174 -9.10 14.04 1.49
N SER A 175 -9.23 15.09 2.30
CA SER A 175 -9.63 15.01 3.69
C SER A 175 -11.14 14.83 3.92
N PHE A 176 -11.89 14.42 2.89
CA PHE A 176 -13.31 14.11 2.97
C PHE A 176 -13.58 12.68 3.52
N LEU A 177 -12.59 11.79 3.54
CA LEU A 177 -12.70 10.46 4.17
C LEU A 177 -11.47 10.18 5.04
N THR A 178 -11.67 9.57 6.20
CA THR A 178 -10.55 9.18 7.08
C THR A 178 -9.65 8.13 6.42
N TYR A 179 -10.25 7.24 5.63
CA TYR A 179 -9.57 6.16 4.90
C TYR A 179 -8.70 6.62 3.73
N LEU A 180 -8.74 7.90 3.37
CA LEU A 180 -7.94 8.48 2.29
C LEU A 180 -6.81 9.38 2.80
N ASN A 181 -6.54 9.39 4.11
CA ASN A 181 -5.35 10.07 4.63
C ASN A 181 -4.06 9.30 4.29
N ASP A 182 -2.91 9.97 4.41
CA ASP A 182 -1.60 9.39 4.09
C ASP A 182 -1.22 8.16 4.92
N LYS A 183 -1.94 7.89 6.02
CA LYS A 183 -1.72 6.68 6.81
C LYS A 183 -2.39 5.45 6.21
N HIS A 184 -3.33 5.59 5.28
CA HIS A 184 -4.04 4.48 4.62
C HIS A 184 -3.68 4.41 3.13
N VAL A 185 -3.73 5.55 2.44
CA VAL A 185 -3.38 5.65 1.02
C VAL A 185 -2.37 6.78 0.86
N GLU A 186 -1.15 6.43 0.47
CA GLU A 186 -0.12 7.39 0.10
C GLU A 186 -0.43 7.89 -1.31
N ILE A 187 -0.66 9.20 -1.45
CA ILE A 187 -1.02 9.85 -2.71
C ILE A 187 0.12 10.76 -3.13
N LYS A 188 0.83 10.41 -4.21
CA LYS A 188 1.98 11.17 -4.70
C LYS A 188 1.64 11.86 -6.00
N TYR A 189 2.09 13.11 -6.13
CA TYR A 189 2.05 13.82 -7.40
C TYR A 189 2.84 13.04 -8.46
N ASP A 190 2.19 12.74 -9.57
CA ASP A 190 2.78 12.19 -10.78
C ASP A 190 1.81 12.45 -11.94
N ILE A 191 2.31 12.71 -13.14
CA ILE A 191 1.46 13.08 -14.28
C ILE A 191 1.85 12.30 -15.52
N GLY A 192 0.83 11.82 -16.24
CA GLY A 192 1.05 11.11 -17.50
C GLY A 192 -0.24 10.63 -18.14
N SER A 193 -0.09 9.98 -19.29
CA SER A 193 -1.19 9.44 -20.09
C SER A 193 -0.96 7.99 -20.53
N GLU A 194 0.19 7.40 -20.23
CA GLU A 194 0.47 6.00 -20.51
C GLU A 194 -0.14 5.13 -19.40
N ILE A 195 -1.33 4.61 -19.66
CA ILE A 195 -2.16 3.88 -18.70
C ILE A 195 -2.40 2.45 -19.18
N PHE A 196 -2.26 1.50 -18.27
CA PHE A 196 -2.46 0.08 -18.52
C PHE A 196 -3.44 -0.50 -17.48
N VAL A 197 -4.42 -1.27 -17.96
CA VAL A 197 -5.36 -2.00 -17.09
C VAL A 197 -4.64 -3.17 -16.42
N ILE A 198 -4.91 -3.38 -15.14
CA ILE A 198 -4.38 -4.47 -14.32
C ILE A 198 -5.46 -5.54 -14.19
N GLY A 199 -5.13 -6.80 -14.45
CA GLY A 199 -6.00 -7.94 -14.13
C GLY A 199 -6.49 -8.74 -15.33
N LYS A 200 -7.41 -9.66 -15.06
CA LYS A 200 -8.08 -10.52 -16.05
C LYS A 200 -9.19 -9.72 -16.72
N LYS A 201 -9.64 -10.12 -17.92
CA LYS A 201 -10.74 -9.50 -18.69
C LYS A 201 -12.12 -9.66 -18.01
N ASP A 202 -12.24 -9.19 -16.77
CA ASP A 202 -13.53 -9.02 -16.09
C ASP A 202 -14.24 -7.77 -16.60
N ILE A 203 -15.51 -7.63 -16.23
CA ILE A 203 -16.40 -6.62 -16.80
C ILE A 203 -15.93 -5.19 -16.45
N LEU A 204 -15.39 -4.99 -15.24
CA LEU A 204 -14.84 -3.70 -14.83
C LEU A 204 -13.56 -3.38 -15.60
N SER A 205 -12.66 -4.35 -15.80
CA SER A 205 -11.43 -4.17 -16.59
C SER A 205 -11.73 -3.84 -18.05
N VAL A 206 -12.76 -4.47 -18.63
CA VAL A 206 -13.24 -4.15 -20.00
C VAL A 206 -13.80 -2.73 -20.08
N LEU A 207 -14.58 -2.31 -19.07
CA LEU A 207 -15.06 -0.93 -18.99
C LEU A 207 -13.89 0.05 -18.90
N LEU A 208 -12.92 -0.21 -18.02
CA LEU A 208 -11.77 0.67 -17.86
C LEU A 208 -10.96 0.80 -19.15
N ASP A 209 -10.68 -0.31 -19.84
CA ASP A 209 -9.92 -0.32 -21.10
C ASP A 209 -10.56 0.58 -22.19
N LYS A 210 -11.89 0.71 -22.17
CA LYS A 210 -12.62 1.59 -23.08
C LYS A 210 -12.37 3.08 -22.81
N TYR A 211 -12.16 3.46 -21.54
CA TYR A 211 -12.03 4.86 -21.11
C TYR A 211 -10.59 5.28 -20.79
N THR A 212 -9.61 4.37 -20.85
CA THR A 212 -8.19 4.72 -20.64
C THR A 212 -7.56 5.44 -21.83
N LYS A 213 -8.13 5.32 -23.03
CA LYS A 213 -7.62 6.00 -24.22
C LYS A 213 -7.73 7.52 -24.04
N ASP A 214 -6.61 8.22 -24.26
CA ASP A 214 -6.46 9.68 -24.14
C ASP A 214 -6.64 10.27 -22.71
N THR A 215 -6.83 9.41 -21.71
CA THR A 215 -6.97 9.80 -20.30
C THR A 215 -5.64 10.24 -19.67
N LYS A 216 -5.72 11.18 -18.72
CA LYS A 216 -4.59 11.63 -17.91
C LYS A 216 -4.74 11.25 -16.45
N PHE A 217 -3.64 10.86 -15.82
CA PHE A 217 -3.53 10.75 -14.37
C PHE A 217 -2.69 11.90 -13.80
N TYR A 218 -2.97 12.26 -12.55
CA TYR A 218 -2.34 13.38 -11.83
C TYR A 218 -1.81 12.97 -10.45
N CYS A 219 -1.92 11.69 -10.12
CA CYS A 219 -1.30 11.12 -8.94
C CYS A 219 -1.06 9.62 -9.12
N THR A 220 -0.15 9.10 -8.31
CA THR A 220 -0.02 7.67 -8.04
C THR A 220 -0.52 7.37 -6.64
N LEU A 221 -0.98 6.14 -6.46
CA LEU A 221 -1.55 5.61 -5.23
C LEU A 221 -0.66 4.48 -4.72
N LYS A 222 -0.46 4.41 -3.42
CA LYS A 222 0.18 3.28 -2.77
C LYS A 222 -0.56 2.97 -1.49
N ASP A 223 -0.88 1.69 -1.29
CA ASP A 223 -1.44 1.20 -0.05
C ASP A 223 -0.41 1.32 1.09
N SER A 224 -0.92 1.52 2.29
CA SER A 224 -0.12 1.44 3.50
C SER A 224 -0.39 0.13 4.23
N PHE A 225 0.45 -0.17 5.24
CA PHE A 225 0.27 -1.29 6.16
C PHE A 225 -1.09 -1.31 6.91
N ARG A 226 -1.91 -0.25 6.80
CA ARG A 226 -3.25 -0.17 7.42
C ARG A 226 -4.36 -0.72 6.55
N ILE A 227 -4.11 -0.95 5.27
CA ILE A 227 -5.05 -1.64 4.38
C ILE A 227 -4.57 -3.08 4.27
N GLU A 228 -5.44 -4.03 4.60
CA GLU A 228 -5.13 -5.44 4.37
C GLU A 228 -4.97 -5.70 2.87
N GLU A 229 -4.00 -6.53 2.48
CA GLU A 229 -3.69 -6.77 1.06
C GLU A 229 -4.92 -7.22 0.25
N LYS A 230 -5.80 -8.04 0.84
CA LYS A 230 -7.06 -8.49 0.22
C LYS A 230 -8.05 -7.35 -0.10
N ASN A 231 -7.92 -6.21 0.58
CA ASN A 231 -8.82 -5.07 0.50
C ASN A 231 -8.32 -4.01 -0.49
N TRP A 232 -7.08 -4.12 -0.96
CA TRP A 232 -6.52 -3.24 -1.98
C TRP A 232 -6.54 -3.93 -3.34
N ILE A 233 -7.32 -3.39 -4.27
CA ILE A 233 -7.50 -3.97 -5.60
C ILE A 233 -7.00 -2.95 -6.63
N PRO A 234 -5.73 -3.05 -7.08
CA PRO A 234 -5.21 -2.20 -8.14
C PRO A 234 -5.98 -2.41 -9.44
N LEU A 235 -6.39 -1.32 -10.09
CA LEU A 235 -7.18 -1.36 -11.33
C LEU A 235 -6.37 -0.89 -12.54
N LEU A 236 -5.59 0.19 -12.38
CA LEU A 236 -4.78 0.77 -13.45
C LEU A 236 -3.38 1.09 -12.94
N LYS A 237 -2.38 0.95 -13.82
CA LYS A 237 -0.98 1.35 -13.60
C LYS A 237 -0.44 2.20 -14.72
N ASN A 238 0.60 2.97 -14.42
CA ASN A 238 1.38 3.67 -15.43
C ASN A 238 2.52 2.77 -15.99
N LYS A 239 3.32 3.30 -16.94
CA LYS A 239 4.46 2.59 -17.53
C LYS A 239 5.57 2.17 -16.56
N TYR A 240 5.62 2.77 -15.38
CA TYR A 240 6.57 2.45 -14.31
C TYR A 240 6.00 1.44 -13.30
N ASN A 241 4.85 0.84 -13.61
CA ASN A 241 4.09 -0.03 -12.72
C ASN A 241 3.56 0.65 -11.44
N SER A 242 3.58 1.97 -11.35
CA SER A 242 2.94 2.68 -10.24
C SER A 242 1.41 2.64 -10.41
N ILE A 243 0.69 2.38 -9.33
CA ILE A 243 -0.77 2.32 -9.34
C ILE A 243 -1.34 3.73 -9.45
N ILE A 244 -2.34 3.92 -10.30
CA ILE A 244 -3.02 5.21 -10.52
C ILE A 244 -4.54 5.12 -10.31
N SER A 245 -5.06 3.91 -10.16
CA SER A 245 -6.47 3.62 -9.88
C SER A 245 -6.55 2.36 -9.04
N ALA A 246 -7.41 2.37 -8.05
CA ALA A 246 -7.63 1.24 -7.15
C ALA A 246 -9.08 1.22 -6.68
N ALA A 247 -9.60 0.01 -6.44
CA ALA A 247 -10.75 -0.21 -5.61
C ALA A 247 -10.28 -0.61 -4.20
N ILE A 248 -10.83 0.03 -3.19
CA ILE A 248 -10.58 -0.30 -1.79
C ILE A 248 -11.86 -0.93 -1.25
N ALA A 249 -11.81 -2.23 -0.97
CA ALA A 249 -12.88 -2.93 -0.28
C ALA A 249 -12.79 -2.63 1.22
N TYR A 250 -13.89 -2.23 1.81
CA TYR A 250 -13.97 -1.94 3.24
C TYR A 250 -15.02 -2.86 3.86
N GLU A 251 -14.54 -3.77 4.72
CA GLU A 251 -15.35 -4.73 5.45
C GLU A 251 -15.41 -4.27 6.91
N TYR A 252 -16.46 -3.55 7.28
CA TYR A 252 -16.70 -3.12 8.66
C TYR A 252 -17.46 -4.17 9.47
N GLU A 253 -18.43 -4.82 8.83
CA GLU A 253 -19.21 -5.94 9.36
C GLU A 253 -19.17 -7.09 8.37
N LYS A 254 -19.19 -8.33 8.89
CA LYS A 254 -19.28 -9.54 8.09
C LYS A 254 -20.48 -9.43 7.13
N ASP A 255 -20.24 -9.64 5.84
CA ASP A 255 -21.24 -9.59 4.75
C ASP A 255 -21.72 -8.18 4.32
N LYS A 256 -21.15 -7.09 4.85
CA LYS A 256 -21.37 -5.72 4.32
C LYS A 256 -20.09 -5.17 3.71
N ASN A 257 -20.03 -5.21 2.38
CA ASN A 257 -18.92 -4.65 1.61
C ASN A 257 -19.23 -3.22 1.20
N SER A 258 -18.42 -2.29 1.68
CA SER A 258 -18.35 -0.92 1.16
C SER A 258 -17.17 -0.79 0.21
N PHE A 259 -17.25 0.14 -0.73
CA PHE A 259 -16.18 0.31 -1.71
C PHE A 259 -15.82 1.79 -1.88
N ILE A 260 -14.51 2.03 -2.04
CA ILE A 260 -13.98 3.29 -2.53
C ILE A 260 -13.32 3.00 -3.88
N LEU A 261 -13.91 3.51 -4.96
CA LEU A 261 -13.39 3.38 -6.31
C LEU A 261 -12.65 4.68 -6.67
N ILE A 262 -11.35 4.59 -6.92
CA ILE A 262 -10.52 5.75 -7.26
C ILE A 262 -10.10 5.61 -8.71
N PHE A 263 -10.46 6.58 -9.54
CA PHE A 263 -10.19 6.61 -10.98
C PHE A 263 -9.36 7.84 -11.38
N PRO A 264 -8.58 7.79 -12.46
CA PRO A 264 -7.94 8.98 -13.04
C PRO A 264 -8.99 9.91 -13.67
N GLN A 265 -8.53 11.04 -14.19
CA GLN A 265 -9.40 12.02 -14.83
C GLN A 265 -9.73 11.58 -16.27
N PHE A 266 -10.82 10.83 -16.44
CA PHE A 266 -11.33 10.47 -17.76
C PHE A 266 -11.86 11.70 -18.50
N ASP A 267 -11.64 11.77 -19.81
CA ASP A 267 -12.17 12.86 -20.65
C ASP A 267 -13.71 12.85 -20.68
N ASN A 268 -14.32 11.67 -20.72
CA ASN A 268 -15.78 11.49 -20.73
C ASN A 268 -16.26 10.80 -19.45
N LYS A 269 -16.25 11.56 -18.34
CA LYS A 269 -16.71 11.08 -17.01
C LYS A 269 -18.19 10.72 -17.01
N THR A 270 -19.02 11.45 -17.76
CA THR A 270 -20.47 11.23 -17.81
C THR A 270 -20.79 9.84 -18.35
N ASP A 271 -20.27 9.48 -19.52
CA ASP A 271 -20.57 8.16 -20.11
C ASP A 271 -19.95 7.04 -19.28
N PHE A 272 -18.75 7.26 -18.74
CA PHE A 272 -18.12 6.29 -17.82
C PHE A 272 -19.02 6.00 -16.61
N ILE A 273 -19.57 7.04 -15.97
CA ILE A 273 -20.47 6.87 -14.83
C ILE A 273 -21.74 6.12 -15.25
N LEU A 274 -22.33 6.44 -16.40
CA LEU A 274 -23.52 5.74 -16.88
C LEU A 274 -23.28 4.24 -17.07
N GLU A 275 -22.14 3.87 -17.68
CA GLU A 275 -21.77 2.47 -17.87
C GLU A 275 -21.38 1.80 -16.55
N LEU A 276 -20.68 2.50 -15.66
CA LEU A 276 -20.39 2.02 -14.31
C LEU A 276 -21.68 1.70 -13.56
N PHE A 277 -22.71 2.55 -13.63
CA PHE A 277 -24.01 2.34 -12.98
C PHE A 277 -24.79 1.13 -13.49
N GLN A 278 -24.49 0.63 -14.69
CA GLN A 278 -25.03 -0.64 -15.17
C GLN A 278 -24.36 -1.84 -14.49
N LEU A 279 -23.11 -1.67 -14.06
CA LEU A 279 -22.32 -2.68 -13.38
C LEU A 279 -22.55 -2.67 -11.86
N LEU A 280 -22.71 -1.51 -11.24
CA LEU A 280 -22.83 -1.40 -9.77
C LEU A 280 -23.86 -2.34 -9.12
N PRO A 281 -25.04 -2.63 -9.71
CA PRO A 281 -25.97 -3.59 -9.15
C PRO A 281 -25.43 -5.02 -8.98
N SER A 282 -24.45 -5.45 -9.79
CA SER A 282 -23.80 -6.76 -9.59
C SER A 282 -22.71 -6.76 -8.51
N PHE A 283 -22.15 -5.59 -8.20
CA PHE A 283 -21.05 -5.44 -7.22
C PHE A 283 -21.53 -4.97 -5.84
N ALA A 284 -22.59 -4.17 -5.79
CA ALA A 284 -23.15 -3.56 -4.59
C ALA A 284 -24.69 -3.67 -4.59
N SER A 285 -25.20 -4.89 -4.79
CA SER A 285 -26.63 -5.17 -4.98
C SER A 285 -27.52 -4.63 -3.86
N HIS A 286 -27.02 -4.58 -2.62
CA HIS A 286 -27.73 -4.02 -1.46
C HIS A 286 -28.06 -2.53 -1.59
N LEU A 287 -27.30 -1.77 -2.39
CA LEU A 287 -27.56 -0.35 -2.65
C LEU A 287 -28.66 -0.13 -3.70
N PHE A 288 -29.02 -1.16 -4.47
CA PHE A 288 -29.94 -1.07 -5.60
C PHE A 288 -31.20 -1.94 -5.39
N PRO A 289 -32.00 -1.70 -4.33
CA PRO A 289 -33.13 -2.58 -3.97
C PRO A 289 -34.25 -2.59 -5.02
N TYR A 290 -34.35 -1.54 -5.85
CA TYR A 290 -35.37 -1.40 -6.90
C TYR A 290 -34.83 -1.68 -8.30
N TYR A 291 -33.56 -2.06 -8.43
CA TYR A 291 -32.97 -2.41 -9.71
C TYR A 291 -33.30 -3.87 -10.04
N GLU A 292 -34.50 -4.10 -10.55
CA GLU A 292 -34.95 -5.47 -10.84
C GLU A 292 -34.29 -6.08 -12.09
N GLY A 293 -33.84 -5.26 -13.06
CA GLY A 293 -33.13 -5.70 -14.27
C GLY A 293 -33.50 -7.11 -14.74
N ASN A 294 -32.48 -7.93 -15.00
CA ASN A 294 -32.61 -9.39 -15.16
C ASN A 294 -32.13 -10.16 -13.91
N LEU A 295 -31.86 -9.47 -12.80
CA LEU A 295 -31.27 -10.07 -11.59
C LEU A 295 -32.21 -11.07 -10.91
N TRP A 296 -33.52 -10.96 -11.15
CA TRP A 296 -34.49 -11.95 -10.69
C TRP A 296 -34.25 -13.35 -11.27
N LEU A 297 -33.63 -13.47 -12.46
CA LEU A 297 -33.27 -14.77 -13.05
C LEU A 297 -32.21 -15.52 -12.23
N HIS A 298 -31.40 -14.80 -11.45
CA HIS A 298 -30.32 -15.35 -10.65
C HIS A 298 -30.69 -15.55 -9.17
N LYS A 299 -31.94 -15.24 -8.79
CA LYS A 299 -32.46 -15.65 -7.49
C LYS A 299 -32.62 -17.18 -7.50
N THR A 300 -32.33 -17.84 -6.38
CA THR A 300 -32.40 -19.31 -6.25
C THR A 300 -33.74 -19.90 -6.70
N GLU A 301 -34.83 -19.15 -6.53
CA GLU A 301 -36.20 -19.53 -6.91
C GLU A 301 -36.44 -19.57 -8.43
N TYR A 302 -35.58 -18.90 -9.22
CA TYR A 302 -35.73 -18.73 -10.67
C TYR A 302 -34.49 -19.21 -11.46
N GLU A 303 -33.40 -19.55 -10.78
CA GLU A 303 -32.17 -20.04 -11.37
C GLU A 303 -32.28 -21.54 -11.70
N LEU A 304 -31.57 -21.98 -12.75
CA LEU A 304 -31.63 -23.39 -13.15
C LEU A 304 -31.02 -24.26 -12.04
N PRO A 305 -31.68 -25.36 -11.60
CA PRO A 305 -31.17 -26.23 -10.54
C PRO A 305 -29.72 -26.69 -10.76
N LYS A 306 -29.37 -26.96 -12.02
CA LYS A 306 -28.02 -27.37 -12.42
C LYS A 306 -26.97 -26.26 -12.27
N ILE A 307 -27.37 -24.99 -12.42
CA ILE A 307 -26.49 -23.84 -12.18
C ILE A 307 -26.25 -23.69 -10.67
N ILE A 308 -27.29 -23.84 -9.85
CA ILE A 308 -27.16 -23.86 -8.38
C ILE A 308 -26.20 -24.97 -7.94
N GLU A 309 -26.35 -26.18 -8.48
CA GLU A 309 -25.43 -27.30 -8.23
C GLU A 309 -23.98 -26.95 -8.62
N PHE A 310 -23.76 -26.32 -9.78
CA PHE A 310 -22.43 -25.88 -10.20
C PHE A 310 -21.84 -24.77 -9.33
N GLU A 311 -22.66 -23.86 -8.82
CA GLU A 311 -22.18 -22.83 -7.90
C GLU A 311 -21.79 -23.40 -6.53
N GLU A 312 -22.55 -24.37 -6.03
CA GLU A 312 -22.20 -25.14 -4.83
C GLU A 312 -20.92 -25.96 -5.05
N GLU A 313 -20.78 -26.63 -6.19
CA GLU A 313 -19.57 -27.37 -6.56
C GLU A 313 -18.36 -26.44 -6.69
N ARG A 314 -18.53 -25.25 -7.30
CA ARG A 314 -17.49 -24.22 -7.38
C ARG A 314 -17.08 -23.74 -5.99
N LYS A 315 -18.04 -23.51 -5.09
CA LYS A 315 -17.78 -23.08 -3.70
C LYS A 315 -17.03 -24.16 -2.93
N LYS A 316 -17.46 -25.41 -3.05
CA LYS A 316 -16.82 -26.56 -2.41
C LYS A 316 -15.39 -26.76 -2.92
N THR A 317 -15.19 -26.73 -4.23
CA THR A 317 -13.87 -26.86 -4.87
C THR A 317 -12.93 -25.75 -4.40
N ARG A 318 -13.42 -24.51 -4.30
CA ARG A 318 -12.63 -23.38 -3.82
C ARG A 318 -12.19 -23.58 -2.36
N GLN A 319 -13.12 -24.00 -1.50
CA GLN A 319 -12.83 -24.32 -0.10
C GLN A 319 -11.77 -25.43 0.02
N GLU A 320 -11.92 -26.51 -0.75
CA GLU A 320 -10.95 -27.62 -0.76
C GLU A 320 -9.56 -27.18 -1.25
N CYS A 321 -9.48 -26.27 -2.22
CA CYS A 321 -8.22 -25.69 -2.67
C CYS A 321 -7.59 -24.80 -1.60
N ASP A 322 -8.38 -23.94 -0.94
CA ASP A 322 -7.90 -23.06 0.11
C ASP A 322 -7.36 -23.87 1.31
N ASP A 323 -8.03 -24.96 1.67
CA ASP A 323 -7.57 -25.85 2.74
C ASP A 323 -6.29 -26.61 2.35
N LYS A 324 -6.16 -27.04 1.07
CA LYS A 324 -4.91 -27.62 0.55
C LYS A 324 -3.76 -26.63 0.54
N ILE A 325 -4.01 -25.37 0.16
CA ILE A 325 -2.99 -24.31 0.20
C ILE A 325 -2.49 -24.13 1.62
N LYS A 326 -3.38 -24.01 2.61
CA LYS A 326 -2.99 -23.92 4.02
C LYS A 326 -2.16 -25.12 4.48
N GLU A 327 -2.54 -26.34 4.07
CA GLU A 327 -1.76 -27.54 4.40
C GLU A 327 -0.35 -27.50 3.78
N ILE A 328 -0.23 -27.03 2.53
CA ILE A 328 1.05 -26.85 1.85
C ILE A 328 1.88 -25.77 2.55
N ASP A 329 1.28 -24.65 2.93
CA ASP A 329 1.98 -23.57 3.64
C ASP A 329 2.53 -24.05 4.98
N ILE A 330 1.75 -24.85 5.74
CA ILE A 330 2.23 -25.49 6.97
C ILE A 330 3.43 -26.41 6.70
N LYS A 331 3.39 -27.19 5.60
CA LYS A 331 4.53 -28.05 5.20
C LYS A 331 5.75 -27.23 4.82
N ILE A 332 5.58 -26.14 4.07
CA ILE A 332 6.65 -25.22 3.67
C ILE A 332 7.30 -24.61 4.92
N GLU A 333 6.52 -24.09 5.86
CA GLU A 333 7.08 -23.48 7.07
C GLU A 333 7.79 -24.50 7.95
N LYS A 334 7.24 -25.71 8.10
CA LYS A 334 7.92 -26.80 8.82
C LYS A 334 9.26 -27.18 8.17
N GLU A 335 9.31 -27.21 6.83
CA GLU A 335 10.54 -27.51 6.09
C GLU A 335 11.57 -26.38 6.22
N LYS A 336 11.13 -25.11 6.14
CA LYS A 336 11.99 -23.94 6.36
C LYS A 336 12.55 -23.91 7.79
N GLU A 337 11.74 -24.21 8.80
CA GLU A 337 12.18 -24.28 10.19
C GLU A 337 13.18 -25.42 10.42
N GLY A 338 12.90 -26.62 9.90
CA GLY A 338 13.81 -27.77 9.98
C GLY A 338 15.18 -27.48 9.37
N ASN A 339 15.17 -26.77 8.24
CA ASN A 339 16.35 -26.39 7.46
C ASN A 339 16.84 -24.95 7.72
N LYS A 340 16.43 -24.32 8.83
CA LYS A 340 16.77 -22.92 9.12
C LYS A 340 18.28 -22.64 9.05
N PHE A 341 19.10 -23.59 9.49
CA PHE A 341 20.56 -23.47 9.50
C PHE A 341 21.17 -23.21 8.11
N TRP A 342 20.53 -23.70 7.03
CA TRP A 342 20.96 -23.44 5.66
C TRP A 342 20.93 -21.95 5.34
N TYR A 343 19.84 -21.27 5.72
CA TYR A 343 19.71 -19.82 5.53
C TYR A 343 20.66 -19.06 6.46
N ASP A 344 20.84 -19.55 7.69
CA ASP A 344 21.71 -18.89 8.66
C ASP A 344 23.19 -18.91 8.23
N LEU A 345 23.67 -20.00 7.61
CA LEU A 345 25.02 -20.11 7.05
C LEU A 345 25.37 -18.97 6.07
N ILE A 346 24.41 -18.56 5.25
CA ILE A 346 24.65 -17.59 4.18
C ILE A 346 24.25 -16.17 4.59
N ARG A 347 23.45 -15.98 5.63
CA ARG A 347 22.91 -14.66 6.01
C ARG A 347 23.49 -14.11 7.30
N GLU A 348 23.66 -14.96 8.30
CA GLU A 348 23.85 -14.52 9.69
C GLU A 348 25.33 -14.26 10.03
N THR A 349 25.56 -13.80 11.26
CA THR A 349 26.87 -13.50 11.85
C THR A 349 26.86 -13.79 13.35
N GLY A 350 28.04 -13.91 13.97
CA GLY A 350 28.16 -14.14 15.41
C GLY A 350 27.60 -15.51 15.81
N ASP A 351 27.06 -15.62 17.03
CA ASP A 351 26.60 -16.87 17.64
C ASP A 351 25.63 -17.66 16.73
N THR A 352 24.70 -16.97 16.06
CA THR A 352 23.75 -17.62 15.13
C THR A 352 24.47 -18.33 13.97
N LEU A 353 25.53 -17.72 13.44
CA LEU A 353 26.34 -18.32 12.37
C LEU A 353 27.18 -19.48 12.90
N VAL A 354 27.76 -19.35 14.10
CA VAL A 354 28.52 -20.41 14.77
C VAL A 354 27.65 -21.66 14.94
N GLN A 355 26.43 -21.50 15.46
CA GLN A 355 25.47 -22.60 15.64
C GLN A 355 25.06 -23.24 14.31
N ALA A 356 24.89 -22.45 13.25
CA ALA A 356 24.60 -22.97 11.92
C ALA A 356 25.77 -23.82 11.37
N VAL A 357 27.01 -23.38 11.58
CA VAL A 357 28.23 -24.11 11.22
C VAL A 357 28.38 -25.41 12.01
N ILE A 358 28.11 -25.41 13.32
CA ILE A 358 28.14 -26.62 14.15
C ILE A 358 27.16 -27.65 13.60
N LYS A 359 25.90 -27.25 13.39
CA LYS A 359 24.86 -28.14 12.87
C LYS A 359 25.22 -28.68 11.49
N ALA A 360 25.80 -27.84 10.63
CA ALA A 360 26.30 -28.26 9.33
C ALA A 360 27.40 -29.34 9.47
N LEU A 361 28.44 -29.10 10.25
CA LEU A 361 29.52 -30.06 10.47
C LEU A 361 29.01 -31.39 11.04
N GLN A 362 28.06 -31.36 11.98
CA GLN A 362 27.43 -32.57 12.50
C GLN A 362 26.70 -33.37 11.41
N ILE A 363 25.99 -32.70 10.51
CA ILE A 363 25.31 -33.35 9.37
C ILE A 363 26.31 -33.95 8.38
N LEU A 364 27.49 -33.33 8.20
CA LEU A 364 28.58 -33.91 7.38
C LEU A 364 29.21 -35.15 8.01
N GLY A 365 28.87 -35.48 9.26
CA GLY A 365 29.34 -36.68 9.95
C GLY A 365 30.43 -36.43 11.00
N PHE A 366 30.67 -35.18 11.40
CA PHE A 366 31.53 -34.90 12.56
C PHE A 366 30.77 -35.14 13.88
N GLU A 367 31.31 -35.97 14.76
CA GLU A 367 30.61 -36.42 15.97
C GLU A 367 30.88 -35.55 17.20
N GLN A 368 32.12 -35.10 17.39
CA GLN A 368 32.59 -34.33 18.54
C GLN A 368 32.88 -32.87 18.15
N VAL A 369 31.84 -32.17 17.69
CA VAL A 369 31.85 -30.72 17.43
C VAL A 369 31.43 -29.98 18.71
N VAL A 370 32.36 -29.23 19.31
CA VAL A 370 32.18 -28.55 20.60
C VAL A 370 32.16 -27.04 20.40
N ASP A 371 31.08 -26.39 20.79
CA ASP A 371 31.03 -24.94 21.00
C ASP A 371 31.85 -24.58 22.25
N VAL A 372 32.91 -23.79 22.06
CA VAL A 372 33.83 -23.44 23.16
C VAL A 372 33.25 -22.36 24.05
N ASP A 373 32.50 -21.42 23.48
CA ASP A 373 31.89 -20.31 24.21
C ASP A 373 30.80 -20.80 25.15
N ASP A 374 29.95 -21.71 24.69
CA ASP A 374 28.92 -22.34 25.53
C ASP A 374 29.53 -23.27 26.60
N LYS A 375 30.63 -23.95 26.29
CA LYS A 375 31.37 -24.77 27.26
C LYS A 375 32.02 -23.94 28.36
N ILE A 376 32.49 -22.72 28.07
CA ILE A 376 33.05 -21.81 29.06
C ILE A 376 31.94 -21.23 29.96
N LYS A 377 30.80 -20.83 29.38
CA LYS A 377 29.63 -20.33 30.14
C LYS A 377 29.08 -21.36 31.13
N THR A 378 29.04 -22.64 30.74
CA THR A 378 28.49 -23.74 31.56
C THR A 378 29.44 -24.21 32.67
N ASN A 379 30.76 -24.13 32.49
CA ASN A 379 31.73 -24.63 33.48
C ASN A 379 32.22 -23.57 34.49
N GLY A 380 31.76 -22.32 34.39
CA GLY A 380 32.04 -21.26 35.38
C GLY A 380 33.53 -20.89 35.54
N SER A 381 34.41 -21.40 34.68
CA SER A 381 35.82 -21.05 34.66
C SER A 381 36.02 -19.78 33.86
N GLY A 382 36.73 -18.78 34.43
CA GLY A 382 37.09 -17.52 33.76
C GLY A 382 38.10 -17.70 32.61
N GLY A 383 37.85 -18.66 31.73
CA GLY A 383 38.61 -18.87 30.51
C GLY A 383 38.33 -17.75 29.51
N SER A 384 39.38 -17.32 28.81
CA SER A 384 39.26 -16.36 27.69
C SER A 384 38.47 -17.01 26.55
N LEU A 385 37.39 -16.37 26.11
CA LEU A 385 36.73 -16.64 24.82
C LEU A 385 37.80 -16.41 23.73
N ARG A 386 38.15 -17.44 22.98
CA ARG A 386 39.24 -17.37 21.99
C ARG A 386 38.75 -17.92 20.67
N GLU A 387 38.61 -19.23 20.54
CA GLU A 387 38.04 -19.91 19.39
C GLU A 387 36.54 -20.17 19.53
N ASP A 388 35.83 -20.24 18.40
CA ASP A 388 34.38 -20.53 18.40
C ASP A 388 34.09 -22.03 18.55
N ILE A 389 34.78 -22.89 17.77
CA ILE A 389 34.46 -24.33 17.67
C ILE A 389 35.73 -25.20 17.76
N GLN A 390 35.62 -26.36 18.43
CA GLN A 390 36.62 -27.43 18.43
C GLN A 390 36.03 -28.73 17.90
N ILE A 391 36.73 -29.41 16.98
CA ILE A 391 36.36 -30.75 16.49
C ILE A 391 37.39 -31.77 16.98
N LYS A 392 36.95 -32.78 17.72
CA LYS A 392 37.83 -33.72 18.45
C LYS A 392 37.66 -35.19 18.06
N ASP A 393 37.04 -35.46 16.93
CA ASP A 393 36.74 -36.81 16.44
C ASP A 393 37.98 -37.70 16.33
N LYS A 394 39.08 -37.13 15.82
CA LYS A 394 40.37 -37.80 15.64
C LYS A 394 41.50 -36.77 15.67
N SER A 395 42.74 -37.27 15.69
CA SER A 395 43.92 -36.44 15.43
C SER A 395 44.10 -36.22 13.91
N PRO A 396 44.49 -35.01 13.47
CA PRO A 396 44.71 -33.80 14.26
C PRO A 396 43.40 -33.16 14.75
N ILE A 397 43.43 -32.50 15.92
CA ILE A 397 42.28 -31.73 16.42
C ILE A 397 42.11 -30.50 15.54
N LEU A 398 40.87 -30.18 15.14
CA LEU A 398 40.59 -29.00 14.34
C LEU A 398 40.01 -27.87 15.21
N ILE A 399 40.68 -26.71 15.17
CA ILE A 399 40.21 -25.46 15.77
C ILE A 399 39.56 -24.63 14.67
N VAL A 400 38.29 -24.26 14.85
CA VAL A 400 37.52 -23.54 13.85
C VAL A 400 37.11 -22.17 14.38
N ASP A 401 37.32 -21.14 13.56
CA ASP A 401 36.91 -19.76 13.82
C ASP A 401 35.95 -19.31 12.72
N VAL A 402 34.85 -18.68 13.10
CA VAL A 402 33.71 -18.37 12.24
C VAL A 402 33.43 -16.88 12.24
N LYS A 403 33.41 -16.26 11.06
CA LYS A 403 33.16 -14.82 10.95
C LYS A 403 32.14 -14.48 9.89
N GLY A 404 31.17 -13.63 10.24
CA GLY A 404 30.29 -12.98 9.26
C GLY A 404 30.73 -11.55 9.00
N ILE A 405 31.00 -11.20 7.74
CA ILE A 405 31.52 -9.88 7.34
C ILE A 405 30.74 -9.31 6.15
N THR A 406 30.78 -7.99 5.99
CA THR A 406 30.09 -7.29 4.90
C THR A 406 30.94 -7.15 3.63
N GLY A 407 32.26 -7.30 3.74
CA GLY A 407 33.21 -7.19 2.63
C GLY A 407 33.94 -8.52 2.35
N LEU A 408 35.12 -8.41 1.74
CA LEU A 408 36.04 -9.51 1.55
C LEU A 408 36.91 -9.73 2.82
N PRO A 409 37.34 -10.97 3.10
CA PRO A 409 38.24 -11.32 4.19
C PRO A 409 39.52 -10.48 4.22
N SER A 410 39.87 -10.01 5.41
CA SER A 410 41.16 -9.40 5.74
C SER A 410 42.15 -10.44 6.29
N ASP A 411 43.43 -10.07 6.33
CA ASP A 411 44.50 -10.93 6.88
C ASP A 411 44.28 -11.25 8.35
N ALA A 412 43.72 -10.31 9.12
CA ALA A 412 43.41 -10.50 10.52
C ALA A 412 42.35 -11.59 10.72
N GLU A 413 41.31 -11.58 9.89
CA GLU A 413 40.21 -12.55 9.92
C GLU A 413 40.67 -13.93 9.44
N ALA A 414 41.44 -14.00 8.35
CA ALA A 414 41.93 -15.28 7.82
C ALA A 414 42.89 -16.02 8.77
N THR A 415 43.69 -15.28 9.55
CA THR A 415 44.73 -15.86 10.43
C THR A 415 44.27 -16.12 11.86
N GLN A 416 43.02 -15.77 12.21
CA GLN A 416 42.53 -15.85 13.58
C GLN A 416 42.51 -17.30 14.11
N ALA A 417 41.96 -18.25 13.35
CA ALA A 417 41.94 -19.66 13.73
C ALA A 417 43.35 -20.23 13.99
N TYR A 418 44.33 -19.86 13.17
CA TYR A 418 45.72 -20.30 13.32
C TYR A 418 46.38 -19.78 14.61
N LYS A 419 46.12 -18.52 14.98
CA LYS A 419 46.58 -17.96 16.26
C LYS A 419 46.03 -18.78 17.43
N HIS A 420 44.76 -19.14 17.39
CA HIS A 420 44.13 -19.96 18.44
C HIS A 420 44.70 -21.39 18.47
N ALA A 421 44.89 -22.03 17.33
CA ALA A 421 45.51 -23.35 17.24
C ALA A 421 46.93 -23.37 17.82
N THR A 422 47.76 -22.37 17.48
CA THR A 422 49.14 -22.25 17.98
C THR A 422 49.19 -22.12 19.51
N ILE A 423 48.23 -21.39 20.09
CA ILE A 423 48.11 -21.26 21.54
C ILE A 423 47.73 -22.61 22.17
N ARG A 424 46.74 -23.32 21.59
CA ARG A 424 46.32 -24.65 22.06
C ARG A 424 47.42 -25.70 21.96
N MET A 425 48.26 -25.65 20.92
CA MET A 425 49.42 -26.54 20.79
C MET A 425 50.35 -26.45 22.00
N LYS A 426 50.61 -25.21 22.46
CA LYS A 426 51.43 -24.96 23.65
C LYS A 426 50.70 -25.38 24.93
N GLU A 427 49.43 -25.02 25.08
CA GLU A 427 48.63 -25.33 26.28
C GLU A 427 48.39 -26.83 26.49
N TRP A 428 48.24 -27.59 25.40
CA TRP A 428 47.96 -29.02 25.43
C TRP A 428 49.20 -29.89 25.17
N GLU A 429 50.36 -29.27 24.99
CA GLU A 429 51.64 -29.94 24.68
C GLU A 429 51.51 -30.90 23.48
N ARG A 430 50.82 -30.44 22.43
CA ARG A 430 50.50 -31.20 21.22
C ARG A 430 50.93 -30.46 19.97
N THR A 431 51.36 -31.20 18.96
CA THR A 431 51.77 -30.64 17.65
C THR A 431 50.78 -30.95 16.53
N ASP A 432 49.81 -31.83 16.80
CA ASP A 432 48.80 -32.32 15.86
C ASP A 432 47.47 -31.59 16.05
N ILE A 433 47.51 -30.27 15.86
CA ILE A 433 46.34 -29.38 15.87
C ILE A 433 46.34 -28.58 14.58
N ASN A 434 45.21 -28.56 13.88
CA ASN A 434 45.05 -27.78 12.67
C ASN A 434 44.04 -26.66 12.90
N SER A 435 44.08 -25.63 12.06
CA SER A 435 43.12 -24.52 12.08
C SER A 435 42.28 -24.47 10.81
N LEU A 436 41.03 -24.04 10.94
CA LEU A 436 40.14 -23.74 9.83
C LEU A 436 39.39 -22.44 10.10
N THR A 437 39.45 -21.50 9.17
CA THR A 437 38.65 -20.27 9.23
C THR A 437 37.48 -20.38 8.26
N ILE A 438 36.25 -20.18 8.76
CA ILE A 438 35.02 -20.19 7.96
C ILE A 438 34.43 -18.78 7.91
N ILE A 439 34.34 -18.19 6.72
CA ILE A 439 33.88 -16.79 6.58
C ILE A 439 32.61 -16.68 5.73
N ASN A 440 31.55 -16.12 6.31
CA ASN A 440 30.39 -15.61 5.59
C ASN A 440 30.71 -14.21 5.05
N HIS A 441 31.39 -14.15 3.90
CA HIS A 441 31.79 -12.91 3.24
C HIS A 441 30.62 -12.25 2.50
N GLN A 442 30.68 -10.93 2.32
CA GLN A 442 29.67 -10.16 1.60
C GLN A 442 28.22 -10.52 2.00
N ARG A 443 27.95 -10.71 3.30
CA ARG A 443 26.70 -11.31 3.79
C ARG A 443 25.41 -10.56 3.41
N ASN A 444 25.52 -9.28 3.06
CA ASN A 444 24.39 -8.45 2.61
C ASN A 444 24.08 -8.60 1.11
N ILE A 445 24.87 -9.40 0.39
CA ILE A 445 24.71 -9.69 -1.04
C ILE A 445 24.22 -11.15 -1.18
N PRO A 446 23.25 -11.45 -2.05
CA PRO A 446 22.83 -12.82 -2.33
C PRO A 446 24.02 -13.72 -2.68
N PRO A 447 24.11 -14.98 -2.19
CA PRO A 447 25.32 -15.79 -2.34
C PRO A 447 25.81 -15.98 -3.77
N LEU A 448 24.90 -16.07 -4.75
CA LEU A 448 25.28 -16.23 -6.16
C LEU A 448 25.91 -14.97 -6.78
N ASP A 449 25.62 -13.80 -6.21
CA ASP A 449 26.11 -12.49 -6.68
C ASP A 449 27.38 -12.05 -5.96
N ARG A 450 27.90 -12.86 -5.03
CA ARG A 450 29.16 -12.60 -4.31
C ARG A 450 30.37 -12.88 -5.18
N GLU A 451 31.51 -12.37 -4.76
CA GLU A 451 32.82 -12.63 -5.35
C GLU A 451 33.36 -14.04 -4.99
N ASN A 452 32.61 -15.09 -5.34
CA ASN A 452 32.93 -16.47 -4.99
C ASN A 452 34.10 -17.07 -5.78
N ASN A 453 34.51 -16.45 -6.89
CA ASN A 453 35.62 -16.97 -7.71
C ASN A 453 36.97 -16.75 -7.04
N MET A 454 37.13 -15.67 -6.26
CA MET A 454 38.35 -15.36 -5.51
C MET A 454 37.99 -14.64 -4.21
N PRO A 455 37.33 -15.34 -3.25
CA PRO A 455 36.89 -14.72 -2.01
C PRO A 455 38.06 -14.36 -1.10
N TYR A 456 39.20 -15.06 -1.23
CA TYR A 456 40.45 -14.75 -0.53
C TYR A 456 41.47 -14.28 -1.54
N ARG A 457 42.23 -13.22 -1.21
CA ARG A 457 43.36 -12.77 -2.03
C ARG A 457 44.43 -13.86 -2.12
N GLN A 458 45.20 -13.88 -3.21
CA GLN A 458 46.21 -14.91 -3.45
C GLN A 458 47.24 -14.98 -2.31
N GLU A 459 47.65 -13.85 -1.76
CA GLU A 459 48.61 -13.80 -0.65
C GLU A 459 48.08 -14.50 0.61
N LEU A 460 46.76 -14.48 0.83
CA LEU A 460 46.13 -15.18 1.95
C LEU A 460 46.09 -16.69 1.74
N LEU A 461 45.85 -17.12 0.50
CA LEU A 461 45.88 -18.54 0.13
C LEU A 461 47.30 -19.11 0.27
N ASP A 462 48.29 -18.38 -0.25
CA ASP A 462 49.70 -18.76 -0.15
C ASP A 462 50.16 -18.81 1.32
N GLY A 463 49.79 -17.80 2.11
CA GLY A 463 50.09 -17.74 3.54
C GLY A 463 49.44 -18.88 4.32
N ALA A 464 48.17 -19.18 4.05
CA ALA A 464 47.44 -20.28 4.69
C ALA A 464 48.05 -21.65 4.36
N SER A 465 48.50 -21.84 3.10
CA SER A 465 49.19 -23.06 2.68
C SER A 465 50.56 -23.27 3.32
N GLN A 466 51.29 -22.19 3.64
CA GLN A 466 52.60 -22.30 4.30
C GLN A 466 52.51 -22.70 5.77
N ILE A 467 51.36 -22.44 6.41
CA ILE A 467 51.12 -22.69 7.84
C ILE A 467 50.12 -23.82 8.09
N ASP A 468 49.77 -24.59 7.05
CA ASP A 468 48.79 -25.68 7.08
C ASP A 468 47.43 -25.29 7.71
N SER A 469 46.96 -24.07 7.41
CA SER A 469 45.64 -23.58 7.86
C SER A 469 44.61 -23.67 6.75
N GLY A 470 43.43 -24.20 7.07
CA GLY A 470 42.28 -24.21 6.17
C GLY A 470 41.59 -22.86 6.09
N LEU A 471 41.13 -22.49 4.89
CA LEU A 471 40.24 -21.35 4.64
C LEU A 471 39.02 -21.83 3.84
N MET A 472 37.84 -21.41 4.24
CA MET A 472 36.58 -21.81 3.59
C MET A 472 35.54 -20.71 3.73
N THR A 473 34.71 -20.49 2.72
CA THR A 473 33.56 -19.59 2.88
C THR A 473 32.35 -20.36 3.41
N SER A 474 31.43 -19.68 4.09
CA SER A 474 30.16 -20.31 4.48
C SER A 474 29.32 -20.73 3.26
N TRP A 475 29.53 -20.10 2.10
CA TRP A 475 28.92 -20.51 0.84
C TRP A 475 29.50 -21.83 0.33
N ASP A 476 30.80 -22.06 0.48
CA ASP A 476 31.40 -23.36 0.16
C ASP A 476 30.80 -24.45 1.04
N LEU A 477 30.70 -24.20 2.35
CA LEU A 477 30.07 -25.11 3.29
C LEU A 477 28.60 -25.37 2.91
N TYR A 478 27.84 -24.34 2.56
CA TYR A 478 26.46 -24.46 2.08
C TYR A 478 26.35 -25.33 0.81
N ARG A 479 27.26 -25.14 -0.16
CA ARG A 479 27.26 -25.90 -1.42
C ARG A 479 27.52 -27.39 -1.23
N LEU A 480 28.30 -27.78 -0.22
CA LEU A 480 28.54 -29.19 0.09
C LEU A 480 27.24 -29.95 0.39
N PHE A 481 26.24 -29.29 0.96
CA PHE A 481 24.94 -29.90 1.20
C PHE A 481 24.00 -29.78 -0.01
N CYS A 482 24.02 -28.65 -0.73
CA CYS A 482 23.15 -28.46 -1.90
C CYS A 482 23.47 -29.42 -3.05
N ILE A 483 24.74 -29.76 -3.27
CA ILE A 483 25.16 -30.63 -4.38
C ILE A 483 24.92 -32.12 -4.03
N GLY A 484 24.83 -32.48 -2.75
CA GLY A 484 24.56 -33.85 -2.28
C GLY A 484 23.08 -34.27 -2.26
N SER A 485 22.16 -33.39 -2.66
CA SER A 485 20.71 -33.62 -2.60
C SER A 485 20.01 -33.57 -3.98
N ALA A 486 20.78 -33.57 -5.08
CA ALA A 486 20.28 -33.57 -6.46
C ALA A 486 20.32 -34.97 -7.09
#